data_AF-A0A4Y7TK87-F1
#
_entry.id   AF-A0A4Y7TK87-F1
#
_cell.length_a   1.000
_cell.length_b   1.000
_cell.length_c   1.000
_cell.angle_alpha   90.00
_cell.angle_beta   90.00
_cell.angle_gamma   90.00
#
_symmetry.space_group_name_H-M   'P 1'
#
loop_
_entity.id
_entity.type
_entity.pdbx_description
1 polymer ?
#
loop_
_entity_poly.entity_id
_entity_poly.type
_entity_poly.pdbx_seq_one_letter_code
_entity_poly.pdbx_strand_id
1 'polypeptide(L)'
;MAGANANGNGTSSKGELYMREAKFPEDFEGVLECATKAFNTDPCFMYFGNVQELGPNGLLKPENEKGLRAFMSFIIRTCIDMKTIFTVIADPNSKAVNGGERIAAAIYWVPANQRIALYQLRRLTMGGLFDLLRNWGLGCVDKITTQYLDKCHHAFQVAFKKRELKRSVDDTWYLNLAVTDPEYQGRGLMSRLVREHYRLYPEDIITIEATTPKVRDQYAHLGFEILQDEFMLGGGKIGRDGLPKKGEEATGTPVYPMIKWPASWDQVTPK
;
A
#
# COMPACT_ATOMS: atom_id res chain seq x y z
N MET A 1 11.93 56.10 28.00
CA MET A 1 11.83 56.61 26.61
C MET A 1 12.49 55.55 25.73
N ALA A 2 11.72 54.72 25.02
CA ALA A 2 11.35 54.91 23.60
C ALA A 2 12.61 55.06 22.72
N GLY A 3 12.89 54.29 21.67
CA GLY A 3 12.22 53.20 20.93
C GLY A 3 13.27 52.63 19.95
N ALA A 4 13.19 51.34 19.61
CA ALA A 4 12.68 50.83 18.33
C ALA A 4 13.61 51.00 17.11
N ASN A 5 14.16 49.89 16.60
CA ASN A 5 13.72 49.27 15.34
C ASN A 5 14.64 48.12 14.92
N ALA A 6 14.22 46.88 15.22
CA ALA A 6 14.69 45.69 14.52
C ALA A 6 13.56 45.26 13.58
N ASN A 7 13.65 45.69 12.32
CA ASN A 7 12.83 45.14 11.24
C ASN A 7 13.39 43.76 10.87
N GLY A 8 12.98 42.74 11.62
CA GLY A 8 13.04 41.36 11.18
C GLY A 8 11.93 41.14 10.16
N ASN A 9 12.27 41.21 8.87
CA ASN A 9 11.45 40.64 7.81
C ASN A 9 11.35 39.13 8.05
N GLY A 10 10.32 38.72 8.79
CA GLY A 10 9.91 37.34 8.90
C GLY A 10 9.45 36.85 7.54
N THR A 11 10.33 36.16 6.83
CA THR A 11 9.94 35.27 5.76
C THR A 11 8.97 34.25 6.35
N SER A 12 7.69 34.41 6.01
CA SER A 12 6.62 33.44 6.25
C SER A 12 7.12 32.04 5.87
N SER A 13 7.35 31.19 6.87
CA SER A 13 7.64 29.78 6.63
C SER A 13 6.37 29.14 6.07
N LYS A 14 6.34 28.93 4.75
CA LYS A 14 5.41 28.02 4.08
C LYS A 14 5.36 26.70 4.87
N GLY A 15 4.16 26.26 5.25
CA GLY A 15 3.96 25.20 6.26
C GLY A 15 4.64 23.89 5.86
N GLU A 16 5.34 23.24 6.79
CA GLU A 16 6.02 21.97 6.50
C GLU A 16 5.03 20.81 6.29
N LEU A 17 5.48 19.76 5.58
CA LEU A 17 4.72 18.51 5.45
C LEU A 17 4.45 17.90 6.82
N TYR A 18 3.18 17.65 7.13
CA TYR A 18 2.77 17.18 8.45
C TYR A 18 1.96 15.90 8.36
N MET A 19 2.03 15.09 9.43
CA MET A 19 1.35 13.80 9.53
C MET A 19 0.06 13.93 10.33
N ARG A 20 -1.00 13.26 9.90
CA ARG A 20 -2.26 13.14 10.64
C ARG A 20 -3.03 11.89 10.23
N GLU A 21 -4.04 11.53 10.99
CA GLU A 21 -5.07 10.60 10.52
C GLU A 21 -5.87 11.26 9.38
N ALA A 22 -6.27 10.46 8.39
CA ALA A 22 -7.17 10.90 7.33
C ALA A 22 -8.58 11.12 7.88
N LYS A 23 -9.26 12.14 7.34
CA LYS A 23 -10.65 12.49 7.63
C LYS A 23 -11.47 12.10 6.40
N PHE A 24 -12.41 11.18 6.57
CA PHE A 24 -13.34 10.79 5.52
C PHE A 24 -14.73 11.39 5.80
N PRO A 25 -15.41 11.94 4.78
CA PRO A 25 -15.11 11.80 3.35
C PRO A 25 -14.10 12.80 2.75
N GLU A 26 -13.58 13.77 3.52
CA GLU A 26 -12.85 14.94 3.01
C GLU A 26 -11.55 14.60 2.26
N ASP A 27 -10.76 13.65 2.77
CA ASP A 27 -9.49 13.22 2.20
C ASP A 27 -9.64 12.12 1.14
N PHE A 28 -10.85 11.63 0.88
CA PHE A 28 -11.07 10.49 -0.01
C PHE A 28 -10.42 10.70 -1.39
N GLU A 29 -10.69 11.83 -2.03
CA GLU A 29 -10.15 12.13 -3.36
C GLU A 29 -8.64 12.36 -3.34
N GLY A 30 -8.10 12.96 -2.27
CA GLY A 30 -6.65 13.18 -2.13
C GLY A 30 -5.88 11.87 -1.95
N VAL A 31 -6.39 10.96 -1.13
CA VAL A 31 -5.83 9.62 -0.95
C VAL A 31 -5.94 8.81 -2.25
N LEU A 32 -7.10 8.86 -2.91
CA LEU A 32 -7.34 8.16 -4.18
C LEU A 32 -6.40 8.66 -5.30
N GLU A 33 -6.22 9.97 -5.42
CA GLU A 33 -5.28 10.57 -6.37
C GLU A 33 -3.84 10.15 -6.09
N CYS A 34 -3.39 10.26 -4.84
CA CYS A 34 -2.05 9.83 -4.43
C CYS A 34 -1.80 8.36 -4.76
N ALA A 35 -2.76 7.47 -4.44
CA ALA A 35 -2.65 6.04 -4.73
C ALA A 35 -2.62 5.73 -6.23
N THR A 36 -3.51 6.38 -7.01
CA THR A 36 -3.56 6.19 -8.47
C THR A 36 -2.24 6.60 -9.12
N LYS A 37 -1.65 7.75 -8.72
CA LYS A 37 -0.35 8.19 -9.23
C LYS A 37 0.79 7.26 -8.81
N ALA A 38 0.82 6.86 -7.54
CA ALA A 38 1.89 6.01 -7.00
C ALA A 38 1.98 4.65 -7.72
N PHE A 39 0.84 4.09 -8.13
CA PHE A 39 0.77 2.76 -8.73
C PHE A 39 0.54 2.76 -10.25
N ASN A 40 0.63 3.90 -10.91
CA ASN A 40 0.47 4.03 -12.36
C ASN A 40 1.57 3.28 -13.16
N THR A 41 2.63 2.83 -12.48
CA THR A 41 3.72 2.04 -13.09
C THR A 41 4.01 0.74 -12.33
N ASP A 42 3.08 0.29 -11.47
CA ASP A 42 3.33 -0.88 -10.64
C ASP A 42 2.99 -2.20 -11.38
N PRO A 43 3.97 -3.13 -11.51
CA PRO A 43 3.79 -4.39 -12.22
C PRO A 43 2.65 -5.28 -11.69
N CYS A 44 2.42 -5.26 -10.38
CA CYS A 44 1.40 -6.10 -9.74
C CYS A 44 0.00 -5.63 -10.16
N PHE A 45 -0.23 -4.31 -10.09
CA PHE A 45 -1.51 -3.74 -10.53
C PHE A 45 -1.72 -3.79 -12.04
N MET A 46 -0.65 -3.69 -12.84
CA MET A 46 -0.73 -3.95 -14.28
C MET A 46 -1.20 -5.37 -14.58
N TYR A 47 -0.65 -6.35 -13.86
CA TYR A 47 -1.05 -7.74 -14.03
C TYR A 47 -2.51 -7.96 -13.64
N PHE A 48 -2.94 -7.45 -12.48
CA PHE A 48 -4.32 -7.56 -12.02
C PHE A 48 -5.30 -6.94 -13.02
N GLY A 49 -4.95 -5.76 -13.54
CA GLY A 49 -5.77 -5.00 -14.49
C GLY A 49 -5.75 -5.49 -15.93
N ASN A 50 -5.04 -6.58 -16.26
CA ASN A 50 -4.88 -7.07 -17.64
C ASN A 50 -4.26 -6.04 -18.60
N VAL A 51 -3.36 -5.19 -18.11
CA VAL A 51 -2.70 -4.17 -18.94
C VAL A 51 -1.86 -4.86 -20.01
N GLN A 52 -2.06 -4.46 -21.27
CA GLN A 52 -1.35 -5.05 -22.41
C GLN A 52 -0.07 -4.28 -22.76
N GLU A 53 -0.13 -2.96 -22.66
CA GLU A 53 0.99 -2.06 -22.97
C GLU A 53 0.78 -0.70 -22.28
N LEU A 54 1.90 0.02 -22.11
CA LEU A 54 1.91 1.38 -21.57
C LEU A 54 1.74 2.42 -22.66
N GLY A 55 1.38 3.63 -22.28
CA GLY A 55 1.37 4.79 -23.15
C GLY A 55 2.78 5.28 -23.51
N PRO A 56 2.91 6.26 -24.43
CA PRO A 56 4.20 6.78 -24.89
C PRO A 56 5.08 7.40 -23.79
N ASN A 57 4.46 7.84 -22.68
CA ASN A 57 5.13 8.41 -21.51
C ASN A 57 5.54 7.35 -20.47
N GLY A 58 5.36 6.06 -20.76
CA GLY A 58 5.63 4.96 -19.83
C GLY A 58 4.61 4.84 -18.68
N LEU A 59 3.47 5.53 -18.75
CA LEU A 59 2.37 5.42 -17.79
C LEU A 59 1.22 4.57 -18.38
N LEU A 60 0.26 4.19 -17.55
CA LEU A 60 -0.97 3.57 -18.04
C LEU A 60 -1.68 4.49 -19.04
N LYS A 61 -2.28 3.87 -20.05
CA LYS A 61 -3.23 4.55 -20.94
C LYS A 61 -4.48 4.96 -20.15
N PRO A 62 -5.23 6.00 -20.59
CA PRO A 62 -6.39 6.51 -19.86
C PRO A 62 -7.42 5.45 -19.46
N GLU A 63 -7.66 4.46 -20.32
CA GLU A 63 -8.57 3.34 -20.04
C GLU A 63 -8.08 2.43 -18.90
N ASN A 64 -6.77 2.18 -18.83
CA ASN A 64 -6.16 1.35 -17.79
C ASN A 64 -6.02 2.15 -16.49
N GLU A 65 -5.71 3.44 -16.56
CA GLU A 65 -5.69 4.34 -15.40
C GLU A 65 -7.08 4.46 -14.77
N LYS A 66 -8.14 4.54 -15.58
CA LYS A 66 -9.52 4.50 -15.08
C LYS A 66 -9.80 3.21 -14.32
N GLY A 67 -9.33 2.07 -14.82
CA GLY A 67 -9.42 0.78 -14.12
C GLY A 67 -8.66 0.77 -12.80
N LEU A 68 -7.42 1.27 -12.80
CA LEU A 68 -6.61 1.42 -11.58
C LEU A 68 -7.32 2.30 -10.55
N ARG A 69 -7.86 3.45 -10.98
CA ARG A 69 -8.63 4.35 -10.10
C ARG A 69 -9.87 3.67 -9.54
N ALA A 70 -10.60 2.88 -10.35
CA ALA A 70 -11.73 2.11 -9.87
C ALA A 70 -11.33 1.08 -8.81
N PHE A 71 -10.20 0.38 -9.02
CA PHE A 71 -9.64 -0.55 -8.03
C PHE A 71 -9.22 0.16 -6.74
N MET A 72 -8.50 1.28 -6.83
CA MET A 72 -8.07 2.06 -5.66
C MET A 72 -9.26 2.61 -4.87
N SER A 73 -10.27 3.12 -5.57
CA SER A 73 -11.54 3.56 -4.95
C SER A 73 -12.22 2.41 -4.22
N PHE A 74 -12.25 1.23 -4.84
CA PHE A 74 -12.76 0.01 -4.22
C PHE A 74 -12.01 -0.35 -2.94
N ILE A 75 -10.68 -0.44 -2.99
CA ILE A 75 -9.86 -0.77 -1.81
C ILE A 75 -10.04 0.26 -0.70
N ILE A 76 -10.02 1.56 -1.00
CA ILE A 76 -10.18 2.61 0.00
C ILE A 76 -11.56 2.52 0.67
N ARG A 77 -12.64 2.39 -0.11
CA ARG A 77 -14.00 2.27 0.44
C ARG A 77 -14.16 1.03 1.31
N THR A 78 -13.62 -0.10 0.86
CA THR A 78 -13.61 -1.34 1.66
C THR A 78 -12.79 -1.16 2.95
N CYS A 79 -11.65 -0.51 2.89
CA CYS A 79 -10.82 -0.21 4.06
C CYS A 79 -11.52 0.72 5.07
N ILE A 80 -12.26 1.73 4.61
CA ILE A 80 -13.08 2.58 5.49
C ILE A 80 -14.14 1.76 6.24
N ASP A 81 -14.83 0.84 5.55
CA ASP A 81 -15.81 -0.05 6.19
C ASP A 81 -15.15 -0.98 7.24
N MET A 82 -13.92 -1.42 6.96
CA MET A 82 -13.09 -2.26 7.86
C MET A 82 -12.48 -1.51 9.05
N LYS A 83 -12.78 -0.21 9.22
CA LYS A 83 -12.16 0.63 10.27
C LYS A 83 -10.64 0.66 10.17
N THR A 84 -10.14 0.62 8.94
CA THR A 84 -8.71 0.81 8.64
C THR A 84 -8.26 2.16 9.15
N ILE A 85 -7.09 2.20 9.80
CA ILE A 85 -6.46 3.45 10.20
C ILE A 85 -5.67 3.97 9.00
N PHE A 86 -6.11 5.10 8.46
CA PHE A 86 -5.42 5.79 7.40
C PHE A 86 -4.55 6.89 8.00
N THR A 87 -3.23 6.73 7.95
CA THR A 87 -2.30 7.80 8.33
C THR A 87 -1.77 8.44 7.06
N VAL A 88 -1.85 9.77 6.97
CA VAL A 88 -1.45 10.55 5.80
C VAL A 88 -0.37 11.56 6.16
N ILE A 89 0.46 11.91 5.18
CA ILE A 89 1.29 13.11 5.21
C ILE A 89 0.69 14.10 4.22
N ALA A 90 0.25 15.25 4.72
CA ALA A 90 -0.36 16.32 3.94
C ALA A 90 0.64 17.44 3.64
N ASP A 91 0.53 18.03 2.45
CA ASP A 91 1.21 19.27 2.07
C ASP A 91 0.23 20.45 2.16
N PRO A 92 0.40 21.35 3.16
CA PRO A 92 -0.48 22.50 3.30
C PRO A 92 -0.26 23.56 2.21
N ASN A 93 0.87 23.53 1.50
CA ASN A 93 1.20 24.48 0.44
C ASN A 93 0.71 24.05 -0.95
N SER A 94 0.33 22.78 -1.10
CA SER A 94 -0.21 22.24 -2.34
C SER A 94 -1.68 21.91 -2.17
N LYS A 95 -2.50 22.25 -3.16
CA LYS A 95 -3.92 21.92 -3.17
C LYS A 95 -4.17 20.59 -3.88
N ALA A 96 -5.05 19.78 -3.29
CA ALA A 96 -5.65 18.64 -3.97
C ALA A 96 -6.68 19.12 -5.01
N VAL A 97 -7.10 18.23 -5.90
CA VAL A 97 -8.11 18.52 -6.94
C VAL A 97 -9.44 19.02 -6.35
N ASN A 98 -9.79 18.59 -5.14
CA ASN A 98 -11.02 19.01 -4.45
C ASN A 98 -10.86 20.32 -3.64
N GLY A 99 -9.72 21.01 -3.74
CA GLY A 99 -9.44 22.24 -2.97
C GLY A 99 -8.92 22.01 -1.54
N GLY A 100 -8.88 20.76 -1.08
CA GLY A 100 -8.23 20.34 0.17
C GLY A 100 -6.71 20.42 0.11
N GLU A 101 -6.04 19.99 1.18
CA GLU A 101 -4.58 19.81 1.18
C GLU A 101 -4.20 18.61 0.30
N ARG A 102 -3.08 18.71 -0.40
CA ARG A 102 -2.57 17.57 -1.18
C ARG A 102 -2.03 16.51 -0.23
N ILE A 103 -2.42 15.26 -0.46
CA ILE A 103 -1.84 14.12 0.24
C ILE A 103 -0.56 13.70 -0.48
N ALA A 104 0.58 13.81 0.21
CA ALA A 104 1.90 13.45 -0.31
C ALA A 104 2.21 11.95 -0.14
N ALA A 105 1.69 11.34 0.93
CA ALA A 105 1.83 9.91 1.21
C ALA A 105 0.71 9.43 2.13
N ALA A 106 0.40 8.14 2.09
CA ALA A 106 -0.57 7.51 2.99
C ALA A 106 -0.22 6.03 3.26
N ILE A 107 -0.60 5.52 4.44
CA ILE A 107 -0.54 4.09 4.78
C ILE A 107 -1.90 3.65 5.33
N TYR A 108 -2.32 2.44 4.93
CA TYR A 108 -3.61 1.85 5.25
C TYR A 108 -3.37 0.67 6.21
N TRP A 109 -3.56 0.89 7.50
CA TRP A 109 -3.39 -0.13 8.53
C TRP A 109 -4.73 -0.84 8.80
N VAL A 110 -4.87 -2.05 8.29
CA VAL A 110 -6.04 -2.89 8.54
C VAL A 110 -5.84 -3.57 9.90
N PRO A 111 -6.76 -3.38 10.87
CA PRO A 111 -6.66 -4.00 12.18
C PRO A 111 -6.74 -5.54 12.11
N ALA A 112 -6.29 -6.18 13.19
CA ALA A 112 -6.49 -7.61 13.39
C ALA A 112 -7.97 -8.00 13.21
N ASN A 113 -8.20 -9.17 12.61
CA ASN A 113 -9.51 -9.75 12.33
C ASN A 113 -10.39 -8.92 11.37
N GLN A 114 -9.82 -7.94 10.65
CA GLN A 114 -10.53 -7.10 9.68
C GLN A 114 -10.08 -7.31 8.23
N ARG A 115 -9.47 -8.46 7.88
CA ARG A 115 -9.04 -8.71 6.50
C ARG A 115 -10.23 -8.85 5.53
N ILE A 116 -9.99 -8.45 4.27
CA ILE A 116 -10.97 -8.61 3.18
C ILE A 116 -11.11 -10.10 2.88
N ALA A 117 -12.35 -10.59 2.85
CA ALA A 117 -12.67 -11.94 2.44
C ALA A 117 -13.83 -11.97 1.45
N LEU A 118 -13.83 -12.91 0.50
CA LEU A 118 -14.82 -12.99 -0.58
C LEU A 118 -16.26 -13.20 -0.09
N TYR A 119 -16.46 -13.82 1.07
CA TYR A 119 -17.79 -14.01 1.65
C TYR A 119 -18.42 -12.70 2.14
N GLN A 120 -17.65 -11.62 2.26
CA GLN A 120 -18.13 -10.29 2.70
C GLN A 120 -18.84 -9.55 1.55
N LEU A 121 -19.72 -10.21 0.80
CA LEU A 121 -20.32 -9.73 -0.45
C LEU A 121 -20.92 -8.33 -0.32
N ARG A 122 -21.65 -8.05 0.78
CA ARG A 122 -22.23 -6.71 1.04
C ARG A 122 -21.15 -5.62 1.10
N ARG A 123 -20.03 -5.89 1.76
CA ARG A 123 -18.90 -4.95 1.87
C ARG A 123 -18.24 -4.74 0.52
N LEU A 124 -18.04 -5.82 -0.24
CA LEU A 124 -17.43 -5.75 -1.56
C LEU A 124 -18.30 -4.95 -2.54
N THR A 125 -19.62 -5.18 -2.56
CA THR A 125 -20.53 -4.44 -3.43
C THR A 125 -20.61 -2.96 -3.05
N MET A 126 -20.69 -2.63 -1.75
CA MET A 126 -20.63 -1.23 -1.26
C MET A 126 -19.28 -0.56 -1.56
N GLY A 127 -18.19 -1.32 -1.60
CA GLY A 127 -16.88 -0.84 -2.03
C GLY A 127 -16.83 -0.45 -3.51
N GLY A 128 -17.74 -0.95 -4.35
CA GLY A 128 -17.71 -0.74 -5.79
C GLY A 128 -17.15 -1.93 -6.58
N LEU A 129 -17.31 -3.16 -6.07
CA LEU A 129 -16.90 -4.38 -6.77
C LEU A 129 -17.39 -4.42 -8.24
N PHE A 130 -18.63 -4.00 -8.51
CA PHE A 130 -19.15 -4.00 -9.89
C PHE A 130 -18.41 -3.03 -10.82
N ASP A 131 -18.00 -1.86 -10.32
CA ASP A 131 -17.18 -0.93 -11.10
C ASP A 131 -15.79 -1.51 -11.34
N LEU A 132 -15.19 -2.16 -10.35
CA LEU A 132 -13.93 -2.88 -10.53
C LEU A 132 -14.05 -3.95 -11.62
N LEU A 133 -15.04 -4.85 -11.52
CA LEU A 133 -15.22 -5.94 -12.47
C LEU A 133 -15.53 -5.45 -13.88
N ARG A 134 -16.24 -4.31 -14.02
CA ARG A 134 -16.49 -3.68 -15.31
C ARG A 134 -15.20 -3.18 -15.98
N ASN A 135 -14.22 -2.70 -15.21
CA ASN A 135 -12.98 -2.15 -15.77
C ASN A 135 -11.86 -3.20 -15.91
N TRP A 136 -11.76 -4.17 -14.99
CA TRP A 136 -10.66 -5.16 -14.97
C TRP A 136 -11.08 -6.57 -15.41
N GLY A 137 -12.39 -6.83 -15.55
CA GLY A 137 -12.94 -8.14 -15.89
C GLY A 137 -12.93 -9.12 -14.72
N LEU A 138 -13.65 -10.23 -14.85
CA LEU A 138 -13.77 -11.26 -13.81
C LEU A 138 -12.43 -11.97 -13.51
N GLY A 139 -11.52 -12.04 -14.48
CA GLY A 139 -10.22 -12.67 -14.32
C GLY A 139 -9.31 -11.98 -13.30
N CYS A 140 -9.59 -10.73 -12.91
CA CYS A 140 -8.81 -10.06 -11.87
C CYS A 140 -9.03 -10.70 -10.48
N VAL A 141 -10.21 -11.29 -10.24
CA VAL A 141 -10.55 -11.92 -8.96
C VAL A 141 -9.59 -13.06 -8.67
N ASP A 142 -9.43 -14.01 -9.58
CA ASP A 142 -8.51 -15.15 -9.42
C ASP A 142 -7.05 -14.71 -9.24
N LYS A 143 -6.61 -13.68 -9.97
CA LYS A 143 -5.25 -13.15 -9.84
C LYS A 143 -4.99 -12.56 -8.46
N ILE A 144 -5.94 -11.79 -7.94
CA ILE A 144 -5.82 -11.14 -6.63
C ILE A 144 -5.98 -12.18 -5.52
N THR A 145 -6.96 -13.08 -5.61
CA THR A 145 -7.27 -14.01 -4.51
C THR A 145 -6.31 -15.20 -4.53
N THR A 146 -6.42 -16.05 -5.55
CA THR A 146 -5.75 -17.35 -5.58
C THR A 146 -4.27 -17.22 -5.87
N GLN A 147 -3.89 -16.34 -6.81
CA GLN A 147 -2.50 -16.25 -7.26
C GLN A 147 -1.64 -15.36 -6.37
N TYR A 148 -2.25 -14.41 -5.66
CA TYR A 148 -1.57 -13.43 -4.82
C TYR A 148 -1.89 -13.65 -3.33
N LEU A 149 -3.11 -13.34 -2.88
CA LEU A 149 -3.45 -13.35 -1.44
C LEU A 149 -3.30 -14.73 -0.79
N ASP A 150 -3.74 -15.81 -1.44
CA ASP A 150 -3.66 -17.17 -0.87
C ASP A 150 -2.21 -17.62 -0.69
N LYS A 151 -1.32 -17.27 -1.64
CA LYS A 151 0.11 -17.58 -1.53
C LYS A 151 0.78 -16.80 -0.41
N CYS A 152 0.45 -15.51 -0.27
CA CYS A 152 0.96 -14.69 0.84
C CYS A 152 0.45 -15.20 2.18
N HIS A 153 -0.85 -15.51 2.27
CA HIS A 153 -1.45 -16.06 3.48
C HIS A 153 -0.82 -17.39 3.87
N HIS A 154 -0.56 -18.28 2.90
CA HIS A 154 0.14 -19.53 3.15
C HIS A 154 1.56 -19.30 3.70
N ALA A 155 2.32 -18.36 3.12
CA ALA A 155 3.65 -18.00 3.63
C ALA A 155 3.60 -17.52 5.09
N PHE A 156 2.62 -16.67 5.43
CA PHE A 156 2.41 -16.23 6.81
C PHE A 156 2.05 -17.39 7.74
N GLN A 157 1.16 -18.30 7.34
CA GLN A 157 0.80 -19.47 8.14
C GLN A 157 1.99 -20.38 8.41
N VAL A 158 2.86 -20.60 7.40
CA VAL A 158 4.09 -21.37 7.57
C VAL A 158 5.02 -20.70 8.57
N ALA A 159 5.20 -19.38 8.49
CA ALA A 159 6.04 -18.64 9.43
C ALA A 159 5.50 -18.70 10.87
N PHE A 160 4.18 -18.56 11.05
CA PHE A 160 3.51 -18.68 12.35
C PHE A 160 3.69 -20.06 12.96
N LYS A 161 3.52 -21.11 12.15
CA LYS A 161 3.73 -22.50 12.57
C LYS A 161 5.18 -22.76 12.96
N LYS A 162 6.16 -22.25 12.21
CA LYS A 162 7.59 -22.37 12.51
C LYS A 162 7.98 -21.73 13.85
N ARG A 163 7.29 -20.66 14.25
CA ARG A 163 7.45 -20.00 15.56
C ARG A 163 6.52 -20.53 16.65
N GLU A 164 5.82 -21.65 16.39
CA GLU A 164 4.90 -22.31 17.32
C GLU A 164 3.82 -21.39 17.90
N LEU A 165 3.37 -20.42 17.10
CA LEU A 165 2.37 -19.46 17.53
C LEU A 165 0.98 -20.08 17.58
N LYS A 166 0.30 -19.89 18.71
CA LYS A 166 -1.09 -20.32 18.90
C LYS A 166 -2.13 -19.37 18.28
N ARG A 167 -1.71 -18.14 17.96
CA ARG A 167 -2.55 -17.11 17.32
C ARG A 167 -2.62 -17.33 15.81
N SER A 168 -3.71 -16.88 15.19
CA SER A 168 -3.87 -16.89 13.73
C SER A 168 -3.09 -15.76 13.07
N VAL A 169 -2.80 -15.90 11.78
CA VAL A 169 -2.36 -14.79 10.91
C VAL A 169 -3.41 -13.69 10.90
N ASP A 170 -4.68 -14.03 11.05
CA ASP A 170 -5.76 -13.03 11.09
C ASP A 170 -5.71 -12.16 12.34
N ASP A 171 -5.03 -12.61 13.40
CA ASP A 171 -4.80 -11.83 14.63
C ASP A 171 -3.65 -10.82 14.49
N THR A 172 -3.28 -10.44 13.27
CA THR A 172 -2.18 -9.50 12.99
C THR A 172 -2.69 -8.22 12.34
N TRP A 173 -1.94 -7.14 12.54
CA TRP A 173 -2.11 -5.96 11.70
C TRP A 173 -1.62 -6.24 10.29
N TYR A 174 -2.31 -5.63 9.33
CA TYR A 174 -1.98 -5.78 7.92
C TYR A 174 -1.77 -4.40 7.31
N LEU A 175 -0.55 -4.12 6.81
CA LEU A 175 -0.32 -2.96 5.95
C LEU A 175 -0.91 -3.30 4.59
N ASN A 176 -2.10 -2.80 4.30
CA ASN A 176 -2.76 -3.13 3.05
C ASN A 176 -2.15 -2.39 1.86
N LEU A 177 -1.85 -1.09 2.03
CA LEU A 177 -1.16 -0.27 1.05
C LEU A 177 -0.30 0.78 1.75
N ALA A 178 0.86 1.05 1.15
CA ALA A 178 1.65 2.25 1.41
C ALA A 178 1.86 2.99 0.09
N VAL A 179 1.47 4.26 0.07
CA VAL A 179 1.51 5.10 -1.13
C VAL A 179 2.33 6.34 -0.87
N THR A 180 3.09 6.76 -1.87
CA THR A 180 3.80 8.04 -1.88
C THR A 180 3.69 8.59 -3.28
N ASP A 181 3.13 9.79 -3.39
CA ASP A 181 3.02 10.51 -4.65
C ASP A 181 4.43 10.63 -5.28
N PRO A 182 4.60 10.32 -6.58
CA PRO A 182 5.89 10.34 -7.26
C PRO A 182 6.73 11.61 -7.00
N GLU A 183 6.11 12.79 -6.88
CA GLU A 183 6.81 14.05 -6.62
C GLU A 183 7.47 14.11 -5.22
N TYR A 184 7.00 13.28 -4.29
CA TYR A 184 7.44 13.24 -2.90
C TYR A 184 8.28 12.00 -2.55
N GLN A 185 8.56 11.14 -3.54
CA GLN A 185 9.40 9.97 -3.36
C GLN A 185 10.84 10.35 -2.99
N GLY A 186 11.54 9.44 -2.31
CA GLY A 186 12.93 9.66 -1.85
C GLY A 186 13.06 10.55 -0.61
N ARG A 187 11.96 11.11 -0.08
CA ARG A 187 11.97 12.00 1.11
C ARG A 187 11.73 11.28 2.44
N GLY A 188 11.79 9.94 2.45
CA GLY A 188 11.60 9.13 3.66
C GLY A 188 10.17 9.12 4.24
N LEU A 189 9.16 9.56 3.48
CA LEU A 189 7.77 9.70 3.97
C LEU A 189 7.16 8.37 4.42
N MET A 190 7.35 7.29 3.65
CA MET A 190 6.89 5.95 4.03
C MET A 190 7.49 5.51 5.37
N SER A 191 8.81 5.66 5.55
CA SER A 191 9.47 5.30 6.80
C SER A 191 8.96 6.12 8.00
N ARG A 192 8.59 7.39 7.80
CA ARG A 192 7.94 8.20 8.85
C ARG A 192 6.59 7.60 9.24
N LEU A 193 5.73 7.31 8.26
CA LEU A 193 4.40 6.73 8.49
C LEU A 193 4.48 5.36 9.19
N VAL A 194 5.42 4.49 8.78
CA VAL A 194 5.59 3.18 9.42
C VAL A 194 6.07 3.31 10.87
N ARG A 195 7.05 4.17 11.13
CA ARG A 195 7.57 4.38 12.50
C ARG A 195 6.53 4.96 13.44
N GLU A 196 5.61 5.78 12.95
CA GLU A 196 4.50 6.27 13.77
C GLU A 196 3.60 5.13 14.23
N HIS A 197 3.31 4.17 13.35
CA HIS A 197 2.57 2.97 13.74
C HIS A 197 3.32 2.16 14.80
N TYR A 198 4.64 1.95 14.64
CA TYR A 198 5.45 1.26 15.66
C TYR A 198 5.43 1.97 17.01
N ARG A 199 5.40 3.31 17.02
CA ARG A 199 5.32 4.11 18.25
C ARG A 199 3.99 3.92 18.97
N LEU A 200 2.89 3.82 18.21
CA LEU A 200 1.53 3.65 18.75
C LEU A 200 1.22 2.19 19.13
N TYR A 201 1.81 1.23 18.41
CA TYR A 201 1.52 -0.20 18.49
C TYR A 201 2.81 -1.04 18.55
N PRO A 202 3.65 -0.89 19.59
CA PRO A 202 4.98 -1.51 19.64
C PRO A 202 4.98 -3.04 19.77
N GLU A 203 3.90 -3.61 20.28
CA GLU A 203 3.77 -5.05 20.57
C GLU A 203 2.99 -5.83 19.49
N ASP A 204 2.63 -5.17 18.40
CA ASP A 204 1.83 -5.78 17.35
C ASP A 204 2.69 -6.52 16.31
N ILE A 205 2.21 -7.70 15.89
CA ILE A 205 2.75 -8.39 14.71
C ILE A 205 2.11 -7.77 13.49
N ILE A 206 2.93 -7.39 12.52
CA ILE A 206 2.51 -6.75 11.29
C ILE A 206 2.92 -7.63 10.11
N THR A 207 1.97 -7.98 9.26
CA THR A 207 2.25 -8.67 7.99
C THR A 207 2.11 -7.69 6.83
N ILE A 208 2.95 -7.85 5.80
CA ILE A 208 2.91 -7.06 4.58
C ILE A 208 3.34 -7.92 3.37
N GLU A 209 3.07 -7.44 2.18
CA GLU A 209 3.70 -7.91 0.95
C GLU A 209 4.42 -6.77 0.24
N ALA A 210 5.70 -6.97 -0.07
CA ALA A 210 6.39 -6.11 -1.01
C ALA A 210 6.24 -6.67 -2.43
N THR A 211 5.91 -5.80 -3.39
CA THR A 211 5.70 -6.16 -4.81
C THR A 211 6.89 -5.81 -5.70
N THR A 212 7.96 -5.23 -5.14
CA THR A 212 9.21 -4.93 -5.85
C THR A 212 10.42 -5.14 -4.93
N PRO A 213 11.61 -5.47 -5.48
CA PRO A 213 12.84 -5.61 -4.69
C PRO A 213 13.18 -4.33 -3.91
N LYS A 214 12.98 -3.16 -4.53
CA LYS A 214 13.22 -1.86 -3.88
C LYS A 214 12.38 -1.70 -2.63
N VAL A 215 11.08 -2.01 -2.71
CA VAL A 215 10.16 -1.86 -1.57
C VAL A 215 10.44 -2.93 -0.50
N ARG A 216 10.80 -4.16 -0.90
CA ARG A 216 11.26 -5.20 0.02
C ARG A 216 12.44 -4.72 0.86
N ASP A 217 13.46 -4.16 0.21
CA ASP A 217 14.67 -3.70 0.91
C ASP A 217 14.37 -2.52 1.85
N GLN A 218 13.43 -1.65 1.48
CA GLN A 218 12.96 -0.57 2.34
C GLN A 218 12.24 -1.10 3.59
N TYR A 219 11.40 -2.12 3.47
CA TYR A 219 10.75 -2.73 4.62
C TYR A 219 11.73 -3.56 5.46
N ALA A 220 12.70 -4.24 4.85
CA ALA A 220 13.76 -4.92 5.58
C ALA A 220 14.55 -3.93 6.47
N HIS A 221 14.85 -2.73 5.96
CA HIS A 221 15.46 -1.65 6.76
C HIS A 221 14.57 -1.14 7.90
N LEU A 222 13.26 -1.39 7.86
CA LEU A 222 12.31 -1.09 8.93
C LEU A 222 12.12 -2.27 9.91
N GLY A 223 12.86 -3.36 9.71
CA GLY A 223 12.85 -4.54 10.58
C GLY A 223 11.85 -5.62 10.18
N PHE A 224 11.27 -5.56 8.98
CA PHE A 224 10.47 -6.66 8.46
C PHE A 224 11.36 -7.83 8.01
N GLU A 225 11.06 -9.03 8.47
CA GLU A 225 11.70 -10.29 8.09
C GLU A 225 11.07 -10.83 6.79
N ILE A 226 11.91 -11.25 5.84
CA ILE A 226 11.48 -11.95 4.63
C ILE A 226 11.27 -13.42 4.97
N LEU A 227 10.07 -13.96 4.76
CA LEU A 227 9.70 -15.29 5.27
C LEU A 227 10.18 -16.46 4.41
N GLN A 228 10.31 -16.22 3.12
CA GLN A 228 10.66 -17.19 2.09
C GLN A 228 11.22 -16.48 0.87
N ASP A 229 11.77 -17.26 -0.05
CA ASP A 229 12.11 -16.77 -1.38
C ASP A 229 10.87 -16.17 -2.08
N GLU A 230 11.13 -15.21 -2.96
CA GLU A 230 10.09 -14.59 -3.78
C GLU A 230 9.29 -15.63 -4.55
N PHE A 231 7.98 -15.44 -4.63
CA PHE A 231 7.20 -16.14 -5.63
C PHE A 231 6.91 -15.22 -6.80
N MET A 232 6.89 -15.81 -8.00
CA MET A 232 6.67 -15.06 -9.23
C MET A 232 5.18 -15.00 -9.56
N LEU A 233 4.56 -13.85 -9.29
CA LEU A 233 3.18 -13.58 -9.67
C LEU A 233 3.08 -13.45 -11.20
N GLY A 234 2.15 -14.18 -11.81
CA GLY A 234 1.99 -14.21 -13.27
C GLY A 234 3.15 -14.88 -14.02
N GLY A 235 3.98 -15.69 -13.35
CA GLY A 235 5.02 -16.49 -14.01
C GLY A 235 4.48 -17.30 -15.18
N GLY A 236 5.23 -17.29 -16.29
CA GLY A 236 4.84 -17.87 -17.59
C GLY A 236 3.86 -17.02 -18.40
N LYS A 237 3.37 -15.88 -17.88
CA LYS A 237 2.36 -15.02 -18.55
C LYS A 237 2.85 -13.58 -18.75
N ILE A 238 3.59 -13.03 -17.80
CA ILE A 238 4.06 -11.64 -17.81
C ILE A 238 5.56 -11.55 -17.55
N GLY A 239 6.17 -10.42 -17.90
CA GLY A 239 7.51 -10.07 -17.49
C GLY A 239 7.58 -9.47 -16.08
N ARG A 240 8.78 -9.09 -15.66
CA ARG A 240 9.01 -8.37 -14.39
C ARG A 240 8.38 -6.99 -14.35
N ASP A 241 8.07 -6.41 -15.52
CA ASP A 241 7.35 -5.16 -15.70
C ASP A 241 5.83 -5.29 -15.53
N GLY A 242 5.32 -6.52 -15.36
CA GLY A 242 3.89 -6.78 -15.21
C GLY A 242 3.12 -6.85 -16.53
N LEU A 243 3.82 -6.73 -17.67
CA LEU A 243 3.24 -6.74 -19.00
C LEU A 243 3.32 -8.14 -19.64
N PRO A 244 2.42 -8.50 -20.57
CA PRO A 244 2.43 -9.80 -21.23
C PRO A 244 3.77 -10.10 -21.92
N LYS A 245 4.31 -11.29 -21.65
CA LYS A 245 5.57 -11.79 -22.24
C LYS A 245 5.42 -13.26 -22.61
N LYS A 246 6.36 -13.78 -23.41
CA LYS A 246 6.41 -15.19 -23.84
C LYS A 246 7.80 -15.77 -23.64
N GLY A 247 7.87 -17.10 -23.56
CA GLY A 247 9.15 -17.82 -23.44
C GLY A 247 9.91 -17.42 -22.18
N GLU A 248 11.22 -17.28 -22.31
CA GLU A 248 12.14 -16.98 -21.20
C GLU A 248 11.90 -15.59 -20.57
N GLU A 249 11.28 -14.65 -21.29
CA GLU A 249 10.95 -13.32 -20.75
C GLU A 249 9.74 -13.35 -19.81
N ALA A 250 8.90 -14.39 -19.87
CA ALA A 250 7.67 -14.51 -19.09
C ALA A 250 7.95 -14.96 -17.65
N THR A 251 8.76 -14.19 -16.94
CA THR A 251 9.27 -14.54 -15.60
C THR A 251 8.30 -14.23 -14.46
N GLY A 252 7.34 -13.33 -14.64
CA GLY A 252 6.46 -12.83 -13.59
C GLY A 252 7.03 -11.63 -12.83
N THR A 253 6.22 -11.05 -11.94
CA THR A 253 6.66 -10.03 -10.97
C THR A 253 6.90 -10.68 -9.61
N PRO A 254 8.02 -10.36 -8.91
CA PRO A 254 8.29 -10.96 -7.61
C PRO A 254 7.36 -10.39 -6.53
N VAL A 255 7.00 -11.24 -5.57
CA VAL A 255 6.25 -10.86 -4.37
C VAL A 255 6.98 -11.43 -3.15
N TYR A 256 7.12 -10.59 -2.12
CA TYR A 256 7.81 -10.92 -0.87
C TYR A 256 6.83 -10.76 0.30
N PRO A 257 6.26 -11.85 0.82
CA PRO A 257 5.57 -11.85 2.11
C PRO A 257 6.58 -11.56 3.23
N MET A 258 6.30 -10.56 4.06
CA MET A 258 7.19 -10.14 5.14
C MET A 258 6.43 -9.94 6.46
N ILE A 259 7.11 -10.15 7.58
CA ILE A 259 6.54 -9.97 8.93
C ILE A 259 7.45 -9.09 9.78
N LYS A 260 6.88 -8.12 10.49
CA LYS A 260 7.53 -7.48 11.63
C LYS A 260 7.01 -8.14 12.91
N TRP A 261 7.93 -8.69 13.69
CA TRP A 261 7.66 -9.20 15.02
C TRP A 261 7.79 -8.09 16.08
N PRO A 262 7.10 -8.21 17.23
CA PRO A 262 7.24 -7.31 18.37
C PRO A 262 8.69 -7.22 18.83
N ALA A 263 9.14 -6.04 19.26
CA ALA A 263 10.50 -5.85 19.75
C ALA A 263 10.81 -6.72 20.99
N SER A 264 9.79 -6.99 21.80
CA SER A 264 9.88 -7.90 22.95
C SER A 264 10.27 -9.33 22.57
N TRP A 265 10.07 -9.73 21.31
CA TRP A 265 10.33 -11.11 20.85
C TRP A 265 11.75 -11.31 20.32
N ASP A 266 12.42 -10.24 19.92
CA ASP A 266 13.84 -10.27 19.53
C ASP A 266 14.75 -10.64 20.74
N GLN A 267 14.22 -10.60 21.96
CA GLN A 267 14.90 -11.01 23.20
C GLN A 267 14.64 -12.46 23.61
N VAL A 268 13.71 -13.18 22.96
CA VAL A 268 13.22 -14.49 23.41
C VAL A 268 13.61 -15.63 22.48
N THR A 269 13.99 -15.36 21.23
CA THR A 269 14.55 -16.40 20.36
C THR A 269 16.00 -16.72 20.74
N PRO A 270 16.32 -17.98 21.10
CA PRO A 270 17.71 -18.42 21.20
C PRO A 270 18.36 -18.28 19.82
N LYS A 271 19.61 -17.77 19.81
CA LYS A 271 20.47 -17.81 18.63
C LYS A 271 20.70 -19.24 18.15
#